data_AF-A0ABD0RDP5-F1
#
_entry.id   AF-A0ABD0RDP5-F1
#
_cell.length_a   1.000
_cell.length_b   1.000
_cell.length_c   1.000
_cell.angle_alpha   90.00
_cell.angle_beta   90.00
_cell.angle_gamma   90.00
#
_symmetry.space_group_name_H-M   'P 1'
#
loop_
_entity.id
_entity.type
_entity.pdbx_description
1 polymer ?
#
loop_
_entity_poly.entity_id
_entity_poly.type
_entity_poly.pdbx_seq_one_letter_code
_entity_poly.pdbx_strand_id
1 'polypeptide(L)'
;GRVQQYFRVVLASTNSHRTPPPVPPGLGLIQPELMGLGVNFVNFVNFNKKVYGPFYVSILKNLLFIDMQAPTPQNGITQGPPGSPLQSK
;
A
#
# COMPACT_ATOMS: atom_id res chain seq x y z
N GLY A 1 -0.69 -23.47 12.57
CA GLY A 1 -0.21 -24.62 11.76
C GLY A 1 1.12 -24.29 11.09
N ARG A 2 1.99 -25.28 10.85
CA ARG A 2 3.36 -25.07 10.34
C ARG A 2 3.40 -24.39 8.97
N VAL A 3 2.46 -24.70 8.09
CA VAL A 3 2.30 -24.05 6.77
C VAL A 3 2.01 -22.55 6.92
N GLN A 4 1.03 -22.20 7.76
CA GLN A 4 0.71 -20.80 8.07
C GLN A 4 1.91 -20.03 8.62
N GLN A 5 2.68 -20.65 9.52
CA GLN A 5 3.89 -20.04 10.08
C GLN A 5 4.94 -19.78 9.00
N TYR A 6 5.19 -20.74 8.11
CA TYR A 6 6.09 -20.57 6.98
C TYR A 6 5.68 -19.37 6.11
N PHE A 7 4.42 -19.27 5.71
CA PHE A 7 3.95 -18.15 4.88
C PHE A 7 4.02 -16.79 5.59
N ARG A 8 3.82 -16.73 6.90
CA ARG A 8 4.04 -15.48 7.67
C ARG A 8 5.49 -15.02 7.58
N VAL A 9 6.45 -15.95 7.71
CA VAL A 9 7.89 -15.64 7.58
C VAL A 9 8.22 -15.23 6.15
N VAL A 10 7.72 -15.97 5.15
CA VAL A 10 7.90 -15.66 3.72
C VAL A 10 7.43 -14.23 3.41
N LEU A 11 6.26 -13.82 3.89
CA LEU A 11 5.71 -12.49 3.61
C LEU A 11 6.38 -11.36 4.40
N ALA A 12 6.88 -11.66 5.61
CA ALA A 12 7.56 -10.67 6.45
C ALA A 12 9.00 -10.41 5.99
N SER A 13 9.66 -11.41 5.41
CA SER A 13 11.04 -11.31 4.94
C SER A 13 11.17 -10.45 3.70
N THR A 14 12.13 -9.53 3.72
CA THR A 14 12.53 -8.75 2.54
C THR A 14 13.12 -9.66 1.46
N ASN A 15 12.75 -9.44 0.21
CA ASN A 15 13.28 -10.19 -0.96
C ASN A 15 13.03 -11.71 -0.93
N SER A 16 12.04 -12.19 -0.19
CA SER A 16 11.69 -13.61 -0.09
C SER A 16 11.28 -14.26 -1.42
N HIS A 17 10.91 -13.48 -2.43
CA HIS A 17 10.68 -13.97 -3.80
C HIS A 17 11.97 -14.46 -4.48
N ARG A 18 13.14 -13.96 -4.06
CA ARG A 18 14.46 -14.32 -4.61
C ARG A 18 15.19 -15.34 -3.73
N THR A 19 15.08 -15.17 -2.42
CA THR A 19 15.70 -16.04 -1.41
C THR A 19 14.65 -16.44 -0.38
N PRO A 20 13.80 -17.44 -0.68
CA PRO A 20 12.76 -17.88 0.24
C PRO A 20 13.38 -18.46 1.53
N PRO A 21 12.73 -18.24 2.69
CA PRO A 21 13.18 -18.79 3.96
C PRO A 21 13.15 -20.32 3.95
N PRO A 22 13.92 -20.97 4.84
CA PRO A 22 13.90 -22.42 4.96
C PRO A 22 12.53 -22.93 5.42
N VAL A 23 12.12 -24.09 4.90
CA VAL A 23 10.86 -24.74 5.27
C VAL A 23 10.98 -25.34 6.68
N PRO A 24 9.97 -25.15 7.56
CA PRO A 24 10.00 -25.71 8.90
C PRO A 24 10.15 -27.25 8.90
N PRO A 25 10.85 -27.81 9.92
CA PRO A 25 10.97 -29.26 10.07
C PRO A 25 9.60 -29.98 10.02
N GLY A 26 9.57 -31.16 9.41
CA GLY A 26 8.36 -31.95 9.23
C GLY A 26 7.46 -31.53 8.06
N LEU A 27 7.88 -30.56 7.24
CA LEU A 27 7.24 -30.21 5.96
C LEU A 27 8.14 -30.49 4.75
N GLY A 28 9.24 -31.24 4.93
CA GLY A 28 10.22 -31.49 3.87
C GLY A 28 9.64 -32.19 2.63
N LEU A 29 8.64 -33.06 2.82
CA LEU A 29 7.97 -33.75 1.70
C LEU A 29 7.22 -32.80 0.74
N ILE A 30 6.78 -31.64 1.24
CA ILE A 30 6.03 -30.64 0.46
C ILE A 30 6.82 -29.33 0.28
N GLN A 31 8.14 -29.39 0.51
CA GLN A 31 9.02 -28.23 0.39
C GLN A 31 8.97 -27.57 -1.00
N PRO A 32 9.08 -28.30 -2.13
CA PRO A 32 9.10 -27.63 -3.44
C PRO A 32 7.79 -26.89 -3.73
N GLU A 33 6.64 -27.44 -3.32
CA GLU A 33 5.32 -26.81 -3.45
C GLU A 33 5.21 -25.57 -2.58
N LEU A 34 5.66 -25.65 -1.32
CA LEU A 34 5.69 -24.52 -0.41
C LEU A 34 6.58 -23.38 -0.91
N MET A 35 7.74 -23.69 -1.48
CA MET A 35 8.63 -22.69 -2.06
C MET A 35 7.99 -22.02 -3.28
N GLY A 36 7.44 -22.79 -4.22
CA GLY A 36 6.78 -22.25 -5.40
C GLY A 36 5.57 -21.37 -5.04
N LEU A 37 4.70 -21.86 -4.14
CA LEU A 37 3.55 -21.09 -3.66
C LEU A 37 3.99 -19.85 -2.88
N GLY A 38 5.06 -19.95 -2.09
CA GLY A 38 5.70 -18.85 -1.37
C GLY A 38 6.10 -17.70 -2.30
N VAL A 39 6.89 -18.01 -3.32
CA VAL A 39 7.37 -17.01 -4.29
C VAL A 39 6.20 -16.36 -5.03
N ASN A 40 5.25 -17.14 -5.52
CA ASN A 40 4.06 -16.61 -6.20
C ASN A 40 3.23 -15.69 -5.29
N PHE A 41 3.07 -16.06 -4.02
CA PHE A 41 2.31 -15.24 -3.08
C PHE A 41 3.02 -13.93 -2.76
N VAL A 42 4.35 -13.94 -2.59
CA VAL A 42 5.14 -12.71 -2.40
C VAL A 42 5.02 -11.80 -3.61
N ASN A 43 5.13 -12.35 -4.83
CA ASN A 43 4.98 -11.58 -6.06
C ASN A 43 3.58 -10.95 -6.16
N PHE A 44 2.54 -11.70 -5.81
CA PHE A 44 1.17 -11.20 -5.79
C PHE A 44 0.98 -10.07 -4.77
N VAL A 45 1.48 -10.22 -3.55
CA VAL A 45 1.41 -9.18 -2.52
C VAL A 45 2.22 -7.94 -2.93
N ASN A 46 3.40 -8.11 -3.54
CA ASN A 46 4.22 -7.01 -4.02
C ASN A 46 3.54 -6.27 -5.18
N PHE A 47 2.88 -7.00 -6.09
CA PHE A 47 2.07 -6.38 -7.13
C PHE A 47 0.93 -5.55 -6.55
N ASN A 48 0.17 -6.10 -5.59
CA ASN A 48 -0.88 -5.36 -4.90
C ASN A 48 -0.33 -4.12 -4.18
N LYS A 49 0.81 -4.23 -3.49
CA LYS A 49 1.48 -3.07 -2.88
C LYS A 49 1.87 -2.02 -3.92
N LYS A 50 2.33 -2.42 -5.10
CA LYS A 50 2.71 -1.50 -6.18
C LYS A 50 1.50 -0.77 -6.77
N VAL A 51 0.42 -1.50 -7.04
CA VAL A 51 -0.80 -0.96 -7.64
C VAL A 51 -1.57 -0.10 -6.63
N TYR A 52 -1.76 -0.60 -5.41
CA TYR A 52 -2.62 0.02 -4.41
C TYR A 52 -1.87 0.89 -3.40
N GLY A 53 -0.54 0.84 -3.39
CA GLY A 53 0.33 1.60 -2.47
C GLY A 53 -0.01 3.09 -2.37
N PRO A 54 -0.16 3.82 -3.49
CA PRO A 54 -0.53 5.23 -3.44
C PRO A 54 -1.84 5.51 -2.70
N PHE A 55 -2.84 4.62 -2.85
CA PHE A 55 -4.13 4.74 -2.18
C PHE A 55 -4.01 4.44 -0.69
N TYR A 56 -3.29 3.37 -0.32
CA TYR A 56 -3.05 3.05 1.08
C TYR A 56 -2.26 4.15 1.80
N VAL A 57 -1.26 4.73 1.15
CA VAL A 57 -0.50 5.85 1.72
C VAL A 57 -1.39 7.05 1.98
N SER A 58 -2.28 7.40 1.04
CA SER A 58 -3.24 8.51 1.23
C SER A 58 -4.20 8.26 2.39
N ILE A 59 -4.83 7.08 2.43
CA ILE A 59 -5.75 6.68 3.50
C ILE A 59 -5.05 6.66 4.85
N LEU A 60 -3.87 6.04 4.94
CA LEU A 60 -3.09 5.97 6.18
C LEU A 60 -2.62 7.34 6.65
N LYS A 61 -2.22 8.23 5.73
CA LYS A 61 -1.82 9.59 6.09
C LYS A 61 -2.98 10.37 6.70
N ASN A 62 -4.17 10.26 6.11
CA ASN A 62 -5.36 10.87 6.68
C ASN A 62 -5.61 10.28 8.07
N LEU A 63 -5.73 8.96 8.21
CA LEU A 63 -6.04 8.32 9.50
C LEU A 63 -5.00 8.60 10.61
N LEU A 64 -3.71 8.67 10.28
CA LEU A 64 -2.63 8.80 11.25
C LEU A 64 -2.21 10.25 11.52
N PHE A 65 -2.51 11.19 10.62
CA PHE A 65 -2.05 12.58 10.69
C PHE A 65 -3.17 13.62 10.45
N ILE A 66 -4.44 13.26 10.70
CA ILE A 66 -5.61 14.15 10.57
C ILE A 66 -5.38 15.53 11.24
N ASP A 67 -4.70 15.58 12.38
CA ASP A 67 -4.46 16.83 13.14
C ASP A 67 -3.27 17.67 12.63
N MET A 68 -2.48 17.17 11.68
CA MET A 68 -1.30 17.86 11.13
C MET A 68 -1.60 18.61 9.82
N GLN A 69 -2.83 18.51 9.32
CA GLN A 69 -3.26 19.30 8.16
C GLN A 69 -3.53 20.74 8.63
N ALA A 70 -2.49 21.58 8.61
CA ALA A 70 -2.67 23.03 8.74
C ALA A 70 -3.74 23.50 7.72
N PRO A 71 -4.65 24.42 8.09
CA PRO A 71 -5.69 24.88 7.21
C PRO A 71 -5.06 25.61 6.01
N THR A 72 -4.89 24.90 4.90
CA THR A 72 -4.51 25.53 3.63
C THR A 72 -5.73 26.27 3.08
N PRO A 73 -5.62 27.58 2.77
CA PRO A 73 -6.72 28.32 2.17
C PRO A 73 -7.05 27.71 0.80
N GLN A 74 -8.28 27.22 0.69
CA GLN A 74 -8.84 26.66 -0.52
C GLN A 74 -9.05 27.83 -1.51
N ASN A 75 -8.16 27.94 -2.50
CA ASN A 75 -8.33 28.87 -3.62
C ASN A 75 -9.61 28.50 -4.38
N GLY A 76 -10.71 29.16 -4.01
CA GLY A 76 -11.98 29.14 -4.73
C GLY A 76 -11.86 29.93 -6.03
N ILE A 77 -11.51 29.24 -7.11
CA ILE A 77 -11.80 29.70 -8.47
C ILE A 77 -13.28 29.44 -8.77
N THR A 78 -14.13 30.41 -8.44
CA THR A 78 -15.45 30.56 -9.04
C THR A 78 -15.40 31.80 -9.93
N GLN A 79 -15.24 31.57 -11.24
CA GLN A 79 -15.38 32.59 -12.26
C GLN A 79 -16.84 33.08 -12.28
N GLY A 80 -17.08 34.32 -11.85
CA GLY A 80 -18.30 35.07 -12.14
C GLY A 80 -18.09 36.01 -13.34
N PRO A 81 -19.13 36.34 -14.13
CA PRO A 81 -18.98 36.99 -15.42
C PRO A 81 -18.51 38.46 -15.33
N PRO A 82 -17.93 39.02 -16.41
CA PRO A 82 -17.22 40.29 -16.38
C PRO A 82 -18.16 41.49 -16.54
N GLY A 83 -18.00 42.47 -15.64
CA GLY A 83 -18.13 43.91 -15.94
C GLY A 83 -19.54 44.52 -16.03
N SER A 84 -19.80 45.47 -15.11
CA SER A 84 -20.36 46.80 -15.45
C SER A 84 -20.02 47.80 -14.33
N PRO A 85 -19.52 49.01 -14.63
CA PRO A 85 -19.06 49.97 -13.64
C PRO A 85 -20.19 50.90 -13.20
N LEU A 86 -20.47 50.97 -11.89
CA LEU A 86 -21.31 52.02 -11.30
C LEU A 86 -20.39 53.08 -10.70
N GLN A 87 -20.08 54.13 -11.46
CA GLN A 87 -19.61 55.39 -10.88
C GLN A 87 -20.83 56.15 -10.35
N SER A 88 -20.85 56.41 -9.03
CA SER A 88 -21.73 57.39 -8.41
C SER A 88 -21.09 58.77 -8.49
N LYS A 89 -21.79 59.72 -9.12
CA LYS A 89 -21.87 61.10 -8.64
C LYS A 89 -23.14 61.76 -9.18
#